data_AF-A0A3C1IEI7-F1
#
_entry.id   AF-A0A3C1IEI7-F1
#
_cell.length_a   1.000
_cell.length_b   1.000
_cell.length_c   1.000
_cell.angle_alpha   90.00
_cell.angle_beta   90.00
_cell.angle_gamma   90.00
#
_symmetry.space_group_name_H-M   'P 1'
#
loop_
_entity.id
_entity.type
_entity.pdbx_description
1 polymer ?
#
loop_
_entity_poly.entity_id
_entity_poly.type
_entity_poly.pdbx_seq_one_letter_code
_entity_poly.pdbx_strand_id
1 'polypeptide(L)'
;MGPKMSIKNALPVYVQISEMLIRDVSAGHYLDGARLPPERQMAKELGVSVTTLRKALNDMSHKGMLEKRQGSGNYIKTNKNLASVYSFFRVELIAGGGLPTAELLALDRTVKPTHFPPFGKGNEAYRIRRLRRLNGQPAV
;
A
#
# COMPACT_ATOMS: atom_id res chain seq x y z
N MET A 1 17.85 -29.96 4.13
CA MET A 1 16.50 -29.58 4.58
C MET A 1 16.52 -28.08 4.85
N GLY A 2 16.10 -27.25 3.89
CA GLY A 2 16.17 -25.79 4.02
C GLY A 2 15.08 -25.26 4.97
N PRO A 3 15.33 -24.20 5.74
CA PRO A 3 14.33 -23.65 6.64
C PRO A 3 13.13 -23.15 5.82
N LYS A 4 11.93 -23.67 6.12
CA LYS A 4 10.66 -23.07 5.69
C LYS A 4 10.53 -21.72 6.40
N MET A 5 11.01 -20.64 5.79
CA MET A 5 10.70 -19.29 6.24
C MET A 5 9.22 -19.02 5.99
N SER A 6 8.41 -19.14 7.05
CA SER A 6 7.03 -18.68 7.08
C SER A 6 7.05 -17.15 6.96
N ILE A 7 6.79 -16.61 5.76
CA ILE A 7 6.67 -15.17 5.55
C ILE A 7 5.32 -14.72 6.12
N LYS A 8 5.26 -14.53 7.45
CA LYS A 8 4.16 -13.86 8.15
C LYS A 8 4.34 -12.33 8.20
N ASN A 9 4.86 -11.73 7.13
CA ASN A 9 5.13 -10.29 7.06
C ASN A 9 4.28 -9.56 6.01
N ALA A 10 3.04 -9.99 5.79
CA ALA A 10 2.06 -9.08 5.19
C ALA A 10 1.74 -8.00 6.25
N LEU A 11 1.83 -6.71 5.89
CA LEU A 11 1.33 -5.62 6.73
C LEU A 11 -0.10 -5.96 7.19
N PRO A 12 -0.54 -5.57 8.39
CA PRO A 12 -1.92 -5.76 8.79
C PRO A 12 -2.87 -5.22 7.70
N VAL A 13 -3.97 -5.93 7.43
CA VAL A 13 -4.88 -5.62 6.30
C VAL A 13 -5.33 -4.15 6.33
N TYR A 14 -5.61 -3.58 7.51
CA TYR A 14 -6.00 -2.19 7.64
C TYR A 14 -4.90 -1.20 7.20
N VAL A 15 -3.63 -1.55 7.41
CA VAL A 15 -2.48 -0.74 6.95
C VAL A 15 -2.38 -0.82 5.43
N GLN A 16 -2.61 -1.99 4.84
CA GLN A 16 -2.63 -2.13 3.37
C GLN A 16 -3.73 -1.28 2.74
N ILE A 17 -4.93 -1.26 3.32
CA ILE A 17 -6.05 -0.42 2.86
C ILE A 17 -5.72 1.07 3.01
N SER A 18 -5.18 1.48 4.17
CA SER A 18 -4.78 2.88 4.42
C SER A 18 -3.77 3.36 3.37
N GLU A 19 -2.71 2.59 3.11
CA GLU A 19 -1.70 2.93 2.11
C GLU A 19 -2.25 2.91 0.67
N MET A 20 -3.21 2.05 0.35
CA MET A 20 -3.90 2.09 -0.94
C MET A 20 -4.69 3.39 -1.09
N LEU A 21 -5.53 3.75 -0.12
CA LEU A 21 -6.34 4.97 -0.18
C LEU A 21 -5.47 6.23 -0.21
N ILE A 22 -4.35 6.25 0.51
CA ILE A 22 -3.37 7.35 0.46
C ILE A 22 -2.79 7.52 -0.95
N ARG A 23 -2.51 6.40 -1.65
CA ARG A 23 -2.09 6.46 -3.06
C ARG A 23 -3.19 7.00 -3.96
N ASP A 24 -4.44 6.59 -3.74
CA ASP A 24 -5.57 7.09 -4.53
C ASP A 24 -5.75 8.61 -4.38
N VAL A 25 -5.66 9.12 -3.15
CA VAL A 25 -5.66 10.56 -2.89
C VAL A 25 -4.47 11.24 -3.57
N SER A 26 -3.28 10.63 -3.49
CA SER A 26 -2.05 11.20 -4.09
C SER A 26 -2.07 11.19 -5.62
N ALA A 27 -2.74 10.22 -6.23
CA ALA A 27 -2.97 10.09 -7.67
C ALA A 27 -4.08 11.03 -8.19
N GLY A 28 -4.83 11.66 -7.28
CA GLY A 28 -5.94 12.56 -7.61
C GLY A 28 -7.28 11.87 -7.85
N HIS A 29 -7.41 10.58 -7.54
CA HIS A 29 -8.69 9.86 -7.60
C HIS A 29 -9.70 10.39 -6.58
N TYR A 30 -9.20 10.98 -5.48
CA TYR A 30 -10.01 11.76 -4.55
C TYR A 30 -9.50 13.20 -4.46
N LEU A 31 -10.43 14.15 -4.53
CA LEU A 31 -10.13 15.57 -4.37
C LEU A 31 -10.01 15.95 -2.89
N ASP A 32 -9.25 17.01 -2.62
CA ASP A 32 -9.22 17.61 -1.28
C ASP A 32 -10.62 18.07 -0.85
N GLY A 33 -10.97 17.81 0.40
CA GLY A 33 -12.31 18.07 0.93
C GLY A 33 -13.42 17.16 0.40
N ALA A 34 -13.12 16.18 -0.47
CA ALA A 34 -14.11 15.22 -0.93
C ALA A 34 -14.61 14.33 0.23
N ARG A 35 -15.91 14.10 0.29
CA ARG A 35 -16.53 13.17 1.24
C ARG A 35 -16.38 11.74 0.74
N LEU A 36 -15.81 10.87 1.57
CA LEU A 36 -15.76 9.44 1.29
C LEU A 36 -17.15 8.80 1.42
N PRO A 37 -17.43 7.72 0.64
CA PRO A 37 -18.61 6.90 0.83
C PRO A 37 -18.81 6.42 2.28
N PRO A 38 -20.05 6.10 2.69
CA PRO A 38 -20.32 5.52 4.00
C PRO A 38 -19.48 4.26 4.27
N GLU A 39 -18.97 4.10 5.50
CA GLU A 39 -18.06 2.99 5.86
C GLU A 39 -18.61 1.61 5.47
N ARG A 40 -19.92 1.39 5.64
CA ARG A 40 -20.57 0.11 5.28
C ARG A 40 -20.53 -0.15 3.78
N GLN A 41 -20.76 0.87 2.96
CA GLN A 41 -20.73 0.77 1.50
C GLN A 41 -19.30 0.50 1.02
N MET A 42 -18.35 1.33 1.46
CA MET A 42 -16.94 1.21 1.07
C MET A 42 -16.34 -0.13 1.52
N ALA A 43 -16.69 -0.63 2.71
CA ALA A 43 -16.22 -1.93 3.19
C ALA A 43 -16.73 -3.07 2.30
N LYS A 44 -17.98 -2.97 1.81
CA LYS A 44 -18.56 -3.94 0.86
C LYS A 44 -17.84 -3.90 -0.49
N GLU A 45 -17.60 -2.72 -1.04
CA GLU A 45 -16.89 -2.52 -2.32
C GLU A 45 -15.46 -3.06 -2.26
N LEU A 46 -14.77 -2.87 -1.13
CA LEU A 46 -13.40 -3.36 -0.91
C LEU A 46 -13.33 -4.83 -0.45
N GLY A 47 -14.45 -5.49 -0.17
CA GLY A 47 -14.48 -6.88 0.29
C GLY A 47 -13.87 -7.09 1.69
N VAL A 48 -14.02 -6.12 2.60
CA VAL A 48 -13.43 -6.15 3.96
C VAL A 48 -14.48 -5.94 5.05
N SER A 49 -14.13 -6.29 6.29
CA SER A 49 -15.01 -5.95 7.42
C SER A 49 -15.04 -4.45 7.67
N VAL A 50 -16.19 -3.92 8.12
CA VAL A 50 -16.34 -2.51 8.52
C VAL A 50 -15.33 -2.13 9.61
N THR A 51 -15.05 -3.04 10.54
CA THR A 51 -14.04 -2.84 11.59
C THR A 51 -12.63 -2.66 11.02
N THR A 52 -12.28 -3.44 10.00
CA THR A 52 -11.00 -3.31 9.29
C THR A 52 -10.91 -1.98 8.56
N LEU A 53 -11.97 -1.59 7.85
CA LEU A 53 -12.03 -0.30 7.17
C LEU A 53 -11.89 0.86 8.17
N ARG A 54 -12.62 0.81 9.30
CA ARG A 54 -12.53 1.86 10.33
C ARG A 54 -11.13 2.01 10.89
N LYS A 55 -10.40 0.90 11.09
CA LYS A 55 -8.98 0.94 11.48
C LYS A 55 -8.12 1.63 10.41
N ALA A 56 -8.37 1.36 9.13
CA ALA A 56 -7.65 2.00 8.03
C ALA A 56 -7.92 3.52 7.96
N LEU A 57 -9.20 3.93 8.06
CA LEU A 57 -9.58 5.35 8.05
C LEU A 57 -9.03 6.10 9.28
N ASN A 58 -9.01 5.46 10.46
CA ASN A 58 -8.36 6.02 11.64
C ASN A 58 -6.85 6.19 11.43
N ASP A 59 -6.17 5.22 10.82
CA ASP A 59 -4.75 5.33 10.46
C ASP A 59 -4.49 6.50 9.50
N MET A 60 -5.33 6.67 8.47
CA MET A 60 -5.25 7.84 7.57
C MET A 60 -5.49 9.15 8.32
N SER A 61 -6.41 9.18 9.27
CA SER A 61 -6.68 10.38 10.07
C SER A 61 -5.51 10.73 10.98
N HIS A 62 -4.87 9.74 11.62
CA HIS A 62 -3.62 9.96 12.38
C HIS A 62 -2.48 10.47 11.49
N LYS A 63 -2.41 10.03 10.23
CA LYS A 63 -1.46 10.53 9.23
C LYS A 63 -1.82 11.92 8.68
N GLY A 64 -2.94 12.51 9.10
CA GLY A 64 -3.39 13.82 8.66
C GLY A 64 -3.99 13.86 7.25
N MET A 65 -4.34 12.69 6.68
CA MET A 65 -4.91 12.56 5.34
C MET A 65 -6.43 12.58 5.30
N LEU A 66 -7.05 12.57 6.48
CA LEU A 66 -8.49 12.43 6.62
C LEU A 66 -9.00 13.21 7.83
N GLU A 67 -10.06 13.97 7.62
CA GLU A 67 -10.82 14.66 8.66
C GLU A 67 -12.13 13.91 8.92
N LYS A 68 -12.34 13.47 10.17
CA LYS A 68 -13.60 12.86 10.59
C LYS A 68 -14.53 13.91 11.16
N ARG A 69 -15.71 14.07 10.56
CA ARG A 69 -16.77 14.95 11.04
C ARG A 69 -17.89 14.11 11.64
N GLN A 70 -18.07 14.17 12.96
CA GLN A 70 -19.05 13.37 13.69
C GLN A 70 -20.46 13.56 13.10
N GLY A 71 -21.17 12.45 12.84
CA GLY A 71 -22.50 12.45 12.21
C GLY A 71 -22.53 12.77 10.71
N SER A 72 -21.45 13.32 10.15
CA SER A 72 -21.38 13.75 8.74
C SER A 72 -20.58 12.77 7.88
N GLY A 73 -19.40 12.32 8.33
CA GLY A 73 -18.61 11.33 7.59
C GLY A 73 -17.11 11.62 7.62
N ASN A 74 -16.40 11.03 6.66
CA ASN A 74 -14.95 11.14 6.52
C ASN A 74 -14.64 11.97 5.27
N TYR A 75 -13.74 12.96 5.41
CA TYR A 75 -13.40 13.91 4.37
C TYR A 75 -11.90 13.85 4.09
N ILE A 76 -11.51 13.87 2.82
CA ILE A 76 -10.10 13.86 2.41
C ILE A 76 -9.43 15.18 2.80
N LYS A 77 -8.21 15.06 3.33
CA LYS A 77 -7.30 16.18 3.56
C LYS A 77 -6.00 15.90 2.81
N THR A 78 -5.79 16.54 1.68
CA THR A 78 -4.62 16.28 0.84
C THR A 78 -3.38 16.92 1.45
N ASN A 79 -2.49 16.10 2.00
CA ASN A 79 -1.15 16.53 2.39
C ASN A 79 -0.14 16.09 1.33
N LYS A 80 0.26 17.01 0.44
CA LYS A 80 1.17 16.74 -0.69
C LYS A 80 2.58 16.28 -0.26
N ASN A 81 2.93 16.36 1.03
CA ASN A 81 4.26 16.05 1.55
C ASN A 81 4.38 14.66 2.23
N LEU A 82 3.35 13.81 2.20
CA LEU A 82 3.46 12.47 2.79
C LEU A 82 4.11 11.47 1.84
N ALA A 83 5.31 11.01 2.19
CA ALA A 83 5.92 9.86 1.55
C ALA A 83 5.19 8.57 1.98
N SER A 84 4.30 8.05 1.14
CA SER A 84 3.70 6.71 1.35
C SER A 84 4.81 5.65 1.35
N VAL A 85 4.65 4.61 2.18
CA VAL A 85 5.56 3.44 2.23
C VAL A 85 5.66 2.76 0.85
N TYR A 86 4.64 2.93 0.00
CA TYR A 86 4.59 2.43 -1.37
C TYR A 86 4.89 3.49 -2.45
N SER A 87 5.45 4.65 -2.12
CA SER A 87 5.80 5.70 -3.09
C SER A 87 6.73 5.22 -4.22
N PHE A 88 7.49 4.13 -4.01
CA PHE A 88 8.31 3.47 -5.03
C PHE A 88 7.52 2.56 -6.00
N PHE A 89 6.21 2.34 -5.75
CA PHE A 89 5.31 1.55 -6.59
C PHE A 89 4.35 2.48 -7.34
N ARG A 90 4.73 2.89 -8.54
CA ARG A 90 3.89 3.69 -9.46
C ARG A 90 3.05 2.82 -10.41
N VAL A 91 2.39 1.79 -9.88
CA VAL A 91 1.52 0.92 -10.70
C VAL A 91 0.10 1.01 -10.14
N GLU A 92 -0.84 1.34 -11.02
CA GLU A 92 -2.27 1.50 -10.75
C GLU A 92 -3.08 0.69 -11.77
N LEU A 93 -4.33 0.36 -11.42
CA LEU A 93 -5.30 -0.19 -12.36
C LEU A 93 -5.91 0.95 -13.18
N ILE A 94 -6.53 0.63 -14.32
CA ILE A 94 -7.25 1.62 -15.14
C ILE A 94 -8.37 2.31 -14.34
N ALA A 95 -9.01 1.58 -13.42
CA ALA A 95 -10.09 2.07 -12.57
C ALA A 95 -9.61 2.84 -11.32
N GLY A 96 -8.31 3.05 -11.16
CA GLY A 96 -7.71 3.71 -10.00
C GLY A 96 -6.68 2.83 -9.28
N GLY A 97 -6.35 3.13 -8.03
CA GLY A 97 -5.46 2.28 -7.26
C GLY A 97 -6.05 0.88 -6.99
N GLY A 98 -5.19 0.01 -6.47
CA GLY A 98 -5.57 -1.33 -6.05
C GLY A 98 -4.80 -1.76 -4.82
N LEU A 99 -5.37 -2.72 -4.08
CA LEU A 99 -4.73 -3.33 -2.93
C LEU A 99 -3.44 -4.03 -3.39
N PRO A 100 -2.26 -3.52 -2.99
CA PRO A 100 -1.00 -4.02 -3.46
C PRO A 100 -0.63 -5.25 -2.63
N THR A 101 -0.38 -6.36 -3.30
CA THR A 101 0.17 -7.56 -2.67
C THR A 101 1.42 -7.99 -3.43
N ALA A 102 2.30 -8.73 -2.77
CA ALA A 102 3.52 -9.23 -3.37
C ALA A 102 3.79 -10.65 -2.90
N GLU A 103 4.06 -11.52 -3.86
CA GLU A 103 4.51 -12.89 -3.66
C GLU A 103 6.02 -12.94 -3.96
N LEU A 104 6.81 -13.50 -3.05
CA LEU A 104 8.24 -13.68 -3.27
C LEU A 104 8.47 -14.84 -4.25
N LEU A 105 9.04 -14.54 -5.42
CA LEU A 105 9.40 -15.56 -6.41
C LEU A 105 10.80 -16.11 -6.18
N ALA A 106 11.76 -15.26 -5.81
CA ALA A 106 13.13 -15.67 -5.51
C ALA A 106 13.82 -14.68 -4.56
N LEU A 107 14.72 -15.20 -3.74
CA LEU A 107 15.61 -14.45 -2.87
C LEU A 107 17.00 -15.08 -2.92
N ASP A 108 17.91 -14.44 -3.64
CA ASP A 108 19.26 -14.96 -3.86
C ASP A 108 20.29 -14.02 -3.23
N ARG A 109 21.31 -14.56 -2.56
CA ARG A 109 22.53 -13.81 -2.22
C ARG A 109 23.48 -13.92 -3.41
N THR A 110 23.95 -12.79 -3.91
CA THR A 110 24.75 -12.71 -5.15
C THR A 110 25.90 -11.72 -4.97
N VAL A 111 26.95 -11.87 -5.78
CA VAL A 111 27.97 -10.82 -5.92
C VAL A 111 27.34 -9.60 -6.58
N LYS A 112 27.69 -8.40 -6.13
CA LYS A 112 27.18 -7.15 -6.70
C LYS A 112 27.57 -7.03 -8.18
N PRO A 113 26.61 -6.78 -9.08
CA PRO A 113 26.94 -6.50 -10.47
C PRO A 113 27.78 -5.23 -10.60
N THR A 114 28.86 -5.30 -11.38
CA THR A 114 29.84 -4.21 -11.53
C THR A 114 29.29 -2.98 -12.26
N HIS A 115 28.20 -3.14 -13.01
CA HIS A 115 27.54 -2.06 -13.75
C HIS A 115 26.54 -1.24 -12.91
N PHE A 116 26.27 -1.62 -11.66
CA PHE A 116 25.41 -0.83 -10.78
C PHE A 116 26.17 0.31 -10.11
N PRO A 117 25.47 1.41 -9.76
CA PRO A 117 26.04 2.45 -8.91
C PRO A 117 26.60 1.84 -7.61
N PRO A 118 27.67 2.39 -7.04
CA PRO A 118 28.17 1.93 -5.75
C PRO A 118 27.13 2.19 -4.65
N PHE A 119 26.72 1.14 -3.93
CA PHE A 119 25.85 1.24 -2.77
C PHE A 119 26.29 0.25 -1.68
N GLY A 120 26.34 0.71 -0.42
CA GLY A 120 26.80 -0.10 0.72
C GLY A 120 28.27 -0.52 0.63
N LYS A 121 28.80 -1.17 1.68
CA LYS A 121 30.24 -1.44 1.82
C LYS A 121 30.70 -2.86 1.41
N GLY A 122 29.80 -3.83 1.31
CA GLY A 122 30.15 -5.22 0.97
C GLY A 122 30.22 -5.52 -0.53
N ASN A 123 30.75 -6.67 -0.92
CA ASN A 123 30.78 -7.12 -2.33
C ASN A 123 29.56 -7.97 -2.73
N GLU A 124 28.67 -8.25 -1.79
CA GLU A 124 27.47 -9.06 -2.01
C GLU A 124 26.18 -8.25 -1.80
N ALA A 125 25.12 -8.70 -2.44
CA ALA A 125 23.78 -8.15 -2.33
C ALA A 125 22.72 -9.24 -2.39
N TYR A 126 21.52 -8.92 -1.91
CA TYR A 126 20.34 -9.76 -2.11
C TYR A 126 19.61 -9.34 -3.39
N ARG A 127 19.38 -10.30 -4.29
CA ARG A 127 18.48 -10.17 -5.43
C ARG A 127 17.10 -10.68 -5.02
N ILE A 128 16.10 -9.80 -5.04
CA ILE A 128 14.73 -10.14 -4.68
C ILE A 128 13.85 -10.07 -5.92
N ARG A 129 13.27 -11.20 -6.34
CA ARG A 129 12.23 -11.26 -7.39
C ARG A 129 10.88 -11.44 -6.73
N ARG A 130 9.91 -10.59 -7.09
CA ARG A 130 8.55 -10.62 -6.54
C ARG A 130 7.55 -10.53 -7.67
N LEU A 131 6.47 -11.31 -7.60
CA LEU A 131 5.27 -11.10 -8.39
C LEU A 131 4.37 -10.17 -7.59
N ARG A 132 4.13 -8.98 -8.11
CA ARG A 132 3.25 -7.98 -7.50
C ARG A 132 1.88 -8.10 -8.13
N ARG A 133 0.85 -7.92 -7.30
CA ARG A 133 -0.55 -7.98 -7.70
C ARG A 133 -1.30 -6.75 -7.20
N LEU A 134 -2.29 -6.31 -7.97
CA LEU A 134 -3.27 -5.32 -7.57
C LEU A 134 -4.64 -5.99 -7.53
N ASN A 135 -5.35 -5.92 -6.40
CA ASN A 135 -6.63 -6.62 -6.22
C ASN A 135 -6.57 -8.11 -6.61
N GLY A 136 -5.42 -8.76 -6.35
CA GLY A 136 -5.18 -10.17 -6.69
C GLY A 136 -4.74 -10.44 -8.14
N GLN A 137 -4.86 -9.46 -9.05
CA GLN A 137 -4.44 -9.61 -10.45
C GLN A 137 -2.93 -9.35 -10.61
N PRO A 138 -2.18 -10.19 -11.36
CA PRO A 138 -0.77 -9.93 -11.67
C PRO A 138 -0.55 -8.55 -12.29
N ALA A 139 0.46 -7.82 -11.79
CA ALA A 139 0.80 -6.49 -12.28
C ALA A 139 2.24 -6.43 -12.84
N VAL A 140 3.26 -6.73 -12.01
CA VAL A 140 4.69 -6.67 -12.38
C VAL A 140 5.54 -7.66 -11.58
#